data_AF-A0A2V1DJF3-F1
#
_entry.id   AF-A0A2V1DJF3-F1
#
_cell.length_a   1.000
_cell.length_b   1.000
_cell.length_c   1.000
_cell.angle_alpha   90.00
_cell.angle_beta   90.00
_cell.angle_gamma   90.00
#
_symmetry.space_group_name_H-M   'P 1'
#
loop_
_entity.id
_entity.type
_entity.pdbx_description
1 polymer ?
#
loop_
_entity_poly.entity_id
_entity_poly.type
_entity_poly.pdbx_seq_one_letter_code
_entity_poly.pdbx_strand_id
1 'polypeptide(L)'
;MNSIEDLAVRNDVWNYCDPEGIENLVFTVTKPQDSASKDTIQKYHSLQAIYDSEKKKYDKISERIDITVCQEFKQHYLGKHTVRDKLIALADSIQPTAKDQKQNIRTEFEKLRKGYGNTSLDKWLGRWPALVNNARRFQIENLSESQICDAFIEACRDINPPFYNYMKSKDAQTESQASLIGETAKAMEKLSDAIITALNEINPNHASNGSVT
;
A
#
# COMPACT_ATOMS: atom_id res chain seq x y z
N MET A 1 32.11 11.08 1.53
CA MET A 1 31.98 9.83 0.74
C MET A 1 31.01 10.13 -0.37
N ASN A 2 31.37 9.86 -1.63
CA ASN A 2 30.47 10.13 -2.75
C ASN A 2 29.45 9.00 -2.88
N SER A 3 28.23 9.33 -3.30
CA SER A 3 27.15 8.38 -3.53
C SER A 3 27.55 7.31 -4.58
N ILE A 4 26.88 6.16 -4.55
CA ILE A 4 27.01 5.13 -5.61
C ILE A 4 26.64 5.74 -6.97
N GLU A 5 25.62 6.60 -6.99
CA GLU A 5 25.20 7.39 -8.16
C GLU A 5 26.31 8.32 -8.64
N ASP A 6 26.89 9.15 -7.75
CA ASP A 6 28.00 10.05 -8.10
C ASP A 6 29.20 9.28 -8.70
N LEU A 7 29.46 8.07 -8.20
CA LEU A 7 30.53 7.23 -8.72
C LEU A 7 30.18 6.70 -10.12
N ALA A 8 28.94 6.24 -10.33
CA ALA A 8 28.49 5.73 -11.61
C ALA A 8 28.40 6.80 -12.70
N VAL A 9 27.92 8.00 -12.36
CA VAL A 9 27.87 9.17 -13.26
C VAL A 9 29.27 9.61 -13.66
N ARG A 10 30.21 9.72 -12.71
CA ARG A 10 31.62 10.06 -13.03
C ARG A 10 32.34 9.03 -13.89
N ASN A 11 31.88 7.78 -13.87
CA ASN A 11 32.44 6.69 -14.66
C ASN A 11 31.72 6.49 -16.01
N ASP A 12 30.67 7.25 -16.29
CA ASP A 12 29.83 7.16 -17.50
C ASP A 12 29.17 5.78 -17.69
N VAL A 13 28.75 5.17 -16.58
CA VAL A 13 28.13 3.83 -16.59
C VAL A 13 26.77 3.81 -15.87
N TRP A 14 26.22 4.98 -15.53
CA TRP A 14 24.94 5.11 -14.83
C TRP A 14 23.79 4.40 -15.56
N ASN A 15 23.76 4.48 -16.89
CA ASN A 15 22.71 3.83 -17.71
C ASN A 15 22.59 2.31 -17.47
N TYR A 16 23.67 1.63 -17.01
CA TYR A 16 23.67 0.20 -16.68
C TYR A 16 23.38 -0.10 -15.20
N CYS A 17 23.41 0.93 -14.36
CA CYS A 17 23.23 0.85 -12.92
C CYS A 17 21.85 1.34 -12.48
N ASP A 18 21.24 2.22 -13.28
CA ASP A 18 19.98 2.90 -12.96
C ASP A 18 18.84 1.89 -12.69
N PRO A 19 18.34 1.82 -11.44
CA PRO A 19 17.22 0.94 -11.10
C PRO A 19 15.90 1.36 -11.79
N GLU A 20 15.74 2.63 -12.16
CA GLU A 20 14.54 3.15 -12.84
C GLU A 20 14.68 3.19 -14.36
N GLY A 21 15.88 2.87 -14.88
CA GLY A 21 16.19 2.83 -16.30
C GLY A 21 15.64 1.62 -17.06
N ILE A 22 15.83 1.62 -18.38
CA ILE A 22 15.29 0.62 -19.33
C ILE A 22 15.86 -0.78 -19.05
N GLU A 23 14.99 -1.80 -19.04
CA GLU A 23 15.22 -3.13 -18.48
C GLU A 23 16.22 -4.06 -19.23
N ASN A 24 16.92 -3.61 -20.27
CA ASN A 24 17.68 -4.50 -21.18
C ASN A 24 19.07 -4.01 -21.61
N LEU A 25 19.67 -3.07 -20.87
CA LEU A 25 21.04 -2.63 -21.14
C LEU A 25 22.04 -3.68 -20.65
N VAL A 26 22.38 -4.62 -21.52
CA VAL A 26 23.40 -5.65 -21.26
C VAL A 26 24.72 -5.21 -21.87
N PHE A 27 25.79 -5.32 -21.09
CA PHE A 27 27.15 -5.22 -21.58
C PHE A 27 27.44 -6.36 -22.56
N THR A 28 27.35 -6.13 -23.88
CA THR A 28 27.67 -7.15 -24.88
C THR A 28 28.60 -6.64 -25.97
N VAL A 29 29.71 -7.36 -26.18
CA VAL A 29 30.54 -7.28 -27.38
C VAL A 29 30.50 -8.64 -28.07
N THR A 30 30.02 -8.68 -29.30
CA THR A 30 29.89 -9.92 -30.08
C THR A 30 31.18 -10.19 -30.86
N LYS A 31 31.76 -11.38 -30.66
CA LYS A 31 32.96 -11.81 -31.40
C LYS A 31 32.63 -12.00 -32.90
N PRO A 32 33.41 -11.45 -33.83
CA PRO A 32 33.23 -11.67 -35.25
C PRO A 32 33.56 -13.13 -35.63
N GLN A 33 32.99 -13.61 -36.74
CA GLN A 33 33.35 -14.91 -37.31
C GLN A 33 34.81 -14.93 -37.75
N ASP A 34 35.46 -16.10 -37.65
CA ASP A 34 36.89 -16.25 -37.96
C ASP A 34 37.24 -15.97 -39.44
N SER A 35 36.24 -15.89 -40.33
CA SER A 35 36.36 -15.49 -41.74
C SER A 35 36.24 -13.97 -41.99
N ALA A 36 36.19 -13.15 -40.94
CA ALA A 36 36.01 -11.71 -41.07
C ALA A 36 37.26 -10.98 -41.62
N SER A 37 37.05 -9.82 -42.23
CA SER A 37 38.14 -9.01 -42.78
C SER A 37 39.09 -8.48 -41.69
N LYS A 38 40.34 -8.15 -42.06
CA LYS A 38 41.33 -7.55 -41.15
C LYS A 38 40.80 -6.28 -40.46
N ASP A 39 40.08 -5.44 -41.19
CA ASP A 39 39.45 -4.23 -40.63
C ASP A 39 38.35 -4.55 -39.63
N THR A 40 37.60 -5.63 -39.84
CA THR A 40 36.55 -6.09 -38.92
C THR A 40 37.15 -6.64 -37.63
N ILE A 41 38.25 -7.39 -37.72
CA ILE A 41 39.00 -7.89 -36.58
C ILE A 41 39.62 -6.73 -35.79
N GLN A 42 40.21 -5.74 -36.46
CA GLN A 42 40.75 -4.55 -35.81
C GLN A 42 39.67 -3.73 -35.10
N LYS A 43 38.50 -3.55 -35.74
CA LYS A 43 37.34 -2.88 -35.13
C LYS A 43 36.84 -3.63 -33.89
N TYR A 44 36.81 -4.96 -33.94
CA TYR A 44 36.47 -5.80 -32.79
C TYR A 44 37.46 -5.61 -31.63
N HIS A 45 38.77 -5.62 -31.89
CA HIS A 45 39.76 -5.38 -30.83
C HIS A 45 39.60 -4.01 -30.15
N SER A 46 39.32 -2.96 -30.94
CA SER A 46 39.03 -1.64 -30.39
C SER A 46 37.76 -1.64 -29.53
N LEU A 47 36.68 -2.30 -29.98
CA LEU A 47 35.43 -2.44 -29.22
C LEU A 47 35.62 -3.27 -27.96
N GLN A 48 36.43 -4.34 -28.00
CA GLN A 48 36.76 -5.17 -26.86
C GLN A 48 37.53 -4.39 -25.79
N ALA A 49 38.49 -3.54 -26.20
CA ALA A 49 39.22 -2.70 -25.26
C ALA A 49 38.32 -1.65 -24.57
N ILE A 50 37.35 -1.08 -25.30
CA ILE A 50 36.35 -0.18 -24.72
C ILE A 50 35.48 -0.94 -23.73
N TYR A 51 34.99 -2.12 -24.11
CA TYR A 51 34.20 -2.99 -23.24
C TYR A 51 34.94 -3.37 -21.95
N ASP A 52 36.19 -3.83 -22.04
CA ASP A 52 36.98 -4.23 -20.87
C ASP A 52 37.21 -3.04 -19.92
N SER A 53 37.37 -1.84 -20.47
CA SER A 53 37.51 -0.60 -19.70
C SER A 53 36.22 -0.24 -18.95
N GLU A 54 35.07 -0.26 -19.63
CA GLU A 54 33.78 0.02 -19.03
C GLU A 54 33.36 -1.06 -18.01
N LYS A 55 33.64 -2.32 -18.31
CA LYS A 55 33.40 -3.45 -17.40
C LYS A 55 34.16 -3.28 -16.08
N LYS A 56 35.43 -2.86 -16.13
CA LYS A 56 36.20 -2.54 -14.92
C LYS A 56 35.58 -1.41 -14.10
N LYS A 57 35.02 -0.38 -14.75
CA LYS A 57 34.34 0.72 -14.04
C LYS A 57 33.04 0.23 -13.40
N TYR A 58 32.29 -0.61 -14.09
CA TYR A 58 31.08 -1.25 -13.58
C TYR A 58 31.36 -2.15 -12.37
N ASP A 59 32.40 -2.97 -12.45
CA ASP A 59 32.77 -3.89 -11.36
C ASP A 59 33.19 -3.12 -10.10
N LYS A 60 33.86 -1.97 -10.23
CA LYS A 60 34.15 -1.06 -9.10
C LYS A 60 32.89 -0.58 -8.39
N ILE A 61 31.79 -0.35 -9.11
CA ILE A 61 30.52 0.09 -8.53
C ILE A 61 29.87 -1.06 -7.78
N SER A 62 29.92 -2.27 -8.35
CA SER A 62 29.46 -3.50 -7.67
C SER A 62 30.20 -3.74 -6.36
N GLU A 63 31.54 -3.64 -6.39
CA GLU A 63 32.37 -3.75 -5.18
C GLU A 63 32.05 -2.65 -4.16
N ARG A 64 31.80 -1.41 -4.63
CA ARG A 64 31.41 -0.30 -3.76
C ARG A 64 30.12 -0.59 -3.02
N ILE A 65 29.11 -1.19 -3.68
CA ILE A 65 27.86 -1.60 -3.04
C ILE A 65 28.14 -2.65 -1.95
N ASP A 66 28.95 -3.66 -2.27
CA ASP A 66 29.24 -4.76 -1.34
C ASP A 66 30.00 -4.29 -0.09
N ILE A 67 30.80 -3.23 -0.19
CA ILE A 67 31.53 -2.62 0.94
C ILE A 67 30.67 -1.63 1.73
N THR A 68 29.78 -0.89 1.06
CA THR A 68 29.03 0.21 1.71
C THR A 68 27.74 -0.24 2.38
N VAL A 69 27.12 -1.32 1.90
CA VAL A 69 25.87 -1.82 2.47
C VAL A 69 26.13 -2.62 3.76
N CYS A 70 25.37 -2.33 4.81
CA CYS A 70 25.44 -3.05 6.08
C CYS A 70 25.09 -4.53 5.92
N GLN A 71 25.68 -5.40 6.76
CA GLN A 71 25.59 -6.86 6.64
C GLN A 71 24.15 -7.38 6.61
N GLU A 72 23.26 -6.74 7.35
CA GLU A 72 21.84 -7.09 7.48
C GLU A 72 21.08 -6.94 6.16
N PHE A 73 21.53 -6.02 5.29
CA PHE A 73 20.88 -5.78 4.00
C PHE A 73 21.51 -6.59 2.85
N LYS A 74 22.71 -7.17 3.06
CA LYS A 74 23.40 -7.98 2.03
C LYS A 74 22.65 -9.25 1.63
N GLN A 75 21.86 -9.80 2.55
CA GLN A 75 21.03 -10.97 2.29
C GLN A 75 19.97 -10.71 1.20
N HIS A 76 19.50 -9.46 1.03
CA HIS A 76 18.42 -9.14 0.10
C HIS A 76 18.85 -9.19 -1.36
N TYR A 77 20.14 -9.01 -1.65
CA TYR A 77 20.68 -9.11 -3.01
C TYR A 77 21.59 -10.33 -3.21
N LEU A 78 21.57 -11.30 -2.30
CA LEU A 78 22.35 -12.53 -2.46
C LEU A 78 21.87 -13.29 -3.72
N GLY A 79 22.79 -13.62 -4.62
CA GLY A 79 22.46 -14.23 -5.93
C GLY A 79 22.07 -13.23 -7.02
N LYS A 80 22.08 -11.92 -6.74
CA LYS A 80 21.96 -10.87 -7.77
C LYS A 80 23.35 -10.49 -8.28
N HIS A 81 23.55 -10.63 -9.59
CA HIS A 81 24.87 -10.47 -10.22
C HIS A 81 25.06 -9.13 -10.93
N THR A 82 23.99 -8.39 -11.19
CA THR A 82 24.06 -7.04 -11.77
C THR A 82 23.97 -5.99 -10.67
N VAL A 83 24.66 -4.86 -10.88
CA VAL A 83 24.57 -3.67 -10.00
C VAL A 83 23.12 -3.20 -9.90
N ARG A 84 22.39 -3.17 -11.02
CA ARG A 84 20.98 -2.78 -11.08
C ARG A 84 20.11 -3.68 -10.20
N ASP A 85 20.22 -5.00 -10.34
CA ASP A 85 19.43 -5.95 -9.54
C ASP A 85 19.75 -5.83 -8.05
N LYS A 86 21.02 -5.58 -7.70
CA LYS A 86 21.41 -5.31 -6.32
C LYS A 86 20.75 -4.04 -5.79
N LEU A 87 20.75 -2.96 -6.58
CA LEU A 87 20.14 -1.69 -6.20
C LEU A 87 18.61 -1.77 -6.08
N ILE A 88 17.94 -2.50 -6.99
CA ILE A 88 16.49 -2.75 -6.91
C ILE A 88 16.16 -3.54 -5.64
N ALA A 89 16.85 -4.65 -5.39
CA ALA A 89 16.62 -5.47 -4.20
C ALA A 89 16.88 -4.70 -2.90
N LEU A 90 17.86 -3.81 -2.91
CA LEU A 90 18.12 -2.91 -1.78
C LEU A 90 17.01 -1.88 -1.60
N ALA A 91 16.56 -1.25 -2.68
CA ALA A 91 15.45 -0.31 -2.64
C ALA A 91 14.18 -0.98 -2.10
N ASP A 92 13.86 -2.18 -2.56
CA ASP A 92 12.72 -2.98 -2.08
C ASP A 92 12.86 -3.34 -0.59
N SER A 93 14.09 -3.62 -0.12
CA SER A 93 14.34 -3.96 1.29
C SER A 93 14.26 -2.76 2.23
N ILE A 94 14.50 -1.55 1.73
CA ILE A 94 14.50 -0.30 2.51
C ILE A 94 13.16 0.43 2.40
N GLN A 95 12.35 0.16 1.37
CA GLN A 95 10.96 0.63 1.35
C GLN A 95 10.27 0.18 2.63
N PRO A 96 9.61 1.08 3.38
CA PRO A 96 8.89 0.68 4.58
C PRO A 96 7.90 -0.39 4.15
N THR A 97 8.07 -1.60 4.69
CA THR A 97 7.28 -2.74 4.26
C THR A 97 5.80 -2.42 4.47
N ALA A 98 4.90 -3.10 3.74
CA ALA A 98 3.46 -2.93 3.99
C ALA A 98 3.10 -3.11 5.47
N LYS A 99 3.88 -3.90 6.23
CA LYS A 99 3.76 -4.06 7.67
C LYS A 99 4.15 -2.79 8.45
N ASP A 100 5.27 -2.18 8.12
CA ASP A 100 5.75 -0.95 8.77
C ASP A 100 4.82 0.24 8.49
N GLN A 101 4.31 0.34 7.26
CA GLN A 101 3.34 1.37 6.89
C GLN A 101 2.03 1.21 7.65
N LYS A 102 1.49 -0.01 7.75
CA LYS A 102 0.31 -0.32 8.57
C LYS A 102 0.54 0.02 10.04
N GLN A 103 1.72 -0.29 10.58
CA GLN A 103 2.07 0.01 11.97
C GLN A 103 2.21 1.52 12.22
N ASN A 104 2.78 2.26 11.27
CA ASN A 104 2.88 3.71 11.35
C ASN A 104 1.49 4.36 11.39
N ILE A 105 0.56 3.91 10.54
CA ILE A 105 -0.83 4.41 10.53
C ILE A 105 -1.53 4.13 11.87
N ARG A 106 -1.35 2.94 12.45
CA ARG A 106 -1.88 2.63 13.80
C ARG A 106 -1.28 3.53 14.88
N THR A 107 0.01 3.82 14.78
CA THR A 107 0.72 4.70 15.72
C THR A 107 0.20 6.13 15.62
N GLU A 108 -0.03 6.63 14.40
CA GLU A 108 -0.62 7.95 14.19
C GLU A 108 -2.08 8.03 14.67
N PHE A 109 -2.87 6.97 14.46
CA PHE A 109 -4.22 6.86 15.02
C PHE A 109 -4.24 7.03 16.55
N GLU A 110 -3.39 6.29 17.28
CA GLU A 110 -3.32 6.41 18.73
C GLU A 110 -2.81 7.77 19.21
N LYS A 111 -1.94 8.44 18.44
CA LYS A 111 -1.54 9.82 18.75
C LYS A 111 -2.70 10.79 18.58
N LEU A 112 -3.44 10.70 17.48
CA LEU A 112 -4.55 11.60 17.20
C LEU A 112 -5.68 11.46 18.21
N ARG A 113 -5.95 10.22 18.67
CA ARG A 113 -6.95 9.92 19.70
C ARG A 113 -6.66 10.59 21.05
N LYS A 114 -5.40 10.88 21.35
CA LYS A 114 -4.97 11.58 22.58
C LYS A 114 -5.15 13.10 22.50
N GLY A 115 -5.59 13.64 21.37
CA GLY A 115 -5.80 15.06 21.13
C GLY A 115 -4.65 15.77 20.44
N TYR A 116 -4.70 17.09 20.38
CA TYR A 116 -3.78 17.90 19.58
C TYR A 116 -2.37 18.04 20.19
N GLY A 117 -2.19 17.68 21.46
CA GLY A 117 -0.90 17.66 22.15
C GLY A 117 -0.12 18.97 21.97
N ASN A 118 1.07 18.88 21.38
CA ASN A 118 1.96 20.03 21.12
C ASN A 118 1.73 20.69 19.73
N THR A 119 0.71 20.28 18.98
CA THR A 119 0.41 20.81 17.64
C THR A 119 -0.79 21.76 17.67
N SER A 120 -0.97 22.60 16.65
CA SER A 120 -2.15 23.45 16.56
C SER A 120 -3.41 22.63 16.26
N LEU A 121 -4.57 23.13 16.69
CA LEU A 121 -5.87 22.51 16.44
C LEU A 121 -6.09 22.24 14.94
N ASP A 122 -5.78 23.19 14.07
CA ASP A 122 -5.94 23.03 12.62
C ASP A 122 -5.08 21.91 12.04
N LYS A 123 -3.85 21.78 12.54
CA LYS A 123 -2.94 20.69 12.12
C LYS A 123 -3.44 19.35 12.60
N TRP A 124 -4.00 19.29 13.80
CA TRP A 124 -4.62 18.07 14.33
C TRP A 124 -5.87 17.69 13.52
N LEU A 125 -6.77 18.65 13.25
CA LEU A 125 -7.97 18.44 12.42
C LEU A 125 -7.61 17.95 11.01
N GLY A 126 -6.62 18.57 10.36
CA GLY A 126 -6.20 18.22 9.01
C GLY A 126 -5.57 16.81 8.88
N ARG A 127 -5.16 16.18 9.99
CA ARG A 127 -4.56 14.84 9.97
C ARG A 127 -5.58 13.71 9.96
N TRP A 128 -6.80 13.93 10.45
CA TRP A 128 -7.85 12.90 10.48
C TRP A 128 -8.28 12.44 9.08
N PRO A 129 -8.57 13.33 8.09
CA PRO A 129 -8.89 12.90 6.74
C PRO A 129 -7.77 12.13 6.05
N ALA A 130 -6.51 12.54 6.28
CA ALA A 130 -5.34 11.84 5.76
C ALA A 130 -5.24 10.42 6.35
N LEU A 131 -5.56 10.25 7.62
CA LEU A 131 -5.59 8.95 8.29
C LEU A 131 -6.64 8.01 7.68
N VAL A 132 -7.86 8.50 7.41
CA VAL A 132 -8.92 7.73 6.76
C VAL A 132 -8.48 7.25 5.38
N ASN A 133 -7.92 8.15 4.57
CA ASN A 133 -7.42 7.80 3.24
C ASN A 133 -6.31 6.75 3.28
N ASN A 134 -5.39 6.87 4.24
CA ASN A 134 -4.31 5.91 4.41
C ASN A 134 -4.84 4.55 4.90
N ALA A 135 -5.72 4.52 5.91
CA ALA A 135 -6.31 3.28 6.41
C ALA A 135 -7.08 2.53 5.31
N ARG A 136 -7.83 3.27 4.47
CA ARG A 136 -8.53 2.73 3.29
C ARG A 136 -7.55 2.16 2.26
N ARG A 137 -6.50 2.90 1.92
CA ARG A 137 -5.49 2.50 0.94
C ARG A 137 -4.76 1.20 1.33
N PHE A 138 -4.49 1.01 2.62
CA PHE A 138 -3.73 -0.13 3.12
C PHE A 138 -4.58 -1.26 3.70
N GLN A 139 -5.91 -1.14 3.65
CA GLN A 139 -6.87 -2.12 4.19
C GLN A 139 -6.44 -2.62 5.58
N ILE A 140 -6.36 -1.69 6.53
CA ILE A 140 -5.94 -2.03 7.90
C ILE A 140 -7.12 -2.69 8.63
N GLU A 141 -6.96 -3.95 9.00
CA GLU A 141 -7.90 -4.63 9.88
C GLU A 141 -8.06 -3.85 11.19
N ASN A 142 -9.31 -3.66 11.61
CA ASN A 142 -9.74 -2.92 12.79
C ASN A 142 -9.50 -1.40 12.75
N LEU A 143 -9.30 -0.82 11.57
CA LEU A 143 -9.26 0.62 11.36
C LEU A 143 -10.17 1.03 10.19
N SER A 144 -11.45 0.70 10.29
CA SER A 144 -12.45 1.13 9.31
C SER A 144 -12.72 2.63 9.40
N GLU A 145 -13.30 3.20 8.35
CA GLU A 145 -13.69 4.61 8.33
C GLU A 145 -14.65 4.95 9.48
N SER A 146 -15.62 4.08 9.77
CA SER A 146 -16.52 4.24 10.92
C SER A 146 -15.76 4.32 12.23
N GLN A 147 -14.81 3.40 12.46
CA GLN A 147 -14.02 3.36 13.69
C GLN A 147 -13.15 4.62 13.87
N ILE A 148 -12.62 5.16 12.77
CA ILE A 148 -11.83 6.39 12.78
C ILE A 148 -12.73 7.61 13.08
N CYS A 149 -13.93 7.66 12.49
CA CYS A 149 -14.90 8.71 12.77
C CYS A 149 -15.38 8.69 14.23
N ASP A 150 -15.67 7.51 14.78
CA ASP A 150 -16.04 7.34 16.18
C ASP A 150 -14.91 7.81 17.10
N ALA A 151 -13.67 7.40 16.82
CA ALA A 151 -12.50 7.82 17.58
C ALA A 151 -12.25 9.34 17.50
N PHE A 152 -12.54 9.97 16.37
CA PHE A 152 -12.47 11.43 16.22
C PHE A 152 -13.50 12.13 17.10
N ILE A 153 -14.75 11.66 17.10
CA ILE A 153 -15.81 12.19 17.98
C ILE A 153 -15.36 12.04 19.44
N GLU A 154 -14.89 10.87 19.84
CA GLU A 154 -14.38 10.63 21.21
C GLU A 154 -13.21 11.55 21.57
N ALA A 155 -12.26 11.79 20.66
CA ALA A 155 -11.16 12.71 20.90
C ALA A 155 -11.63 14.16 21.08
N CYS A 156 -12.79 14.53 20.51
CA CYS A 156 -13.39 15.84 20.70
C CYS A 156 -14.05 16.02 22.08
N ARG A 157 -14.22 14.96 22.87
CA ARG A 157 -14.86 15.02 24.20
C ARG A 157 -14.23 16.10 25.09
N ASP A 158 -12.90 16.13 25.15
CA ASP A 158 -12.16 17.05 26.01
C ASP A 158 -11.79 18.36 25.29
N ILE A 159 -11.75 18.35 23.96
CA ILE A 159 -11.34 19.50 23.13
C ILE A 159 -12.53 20.43 22.83
N ASN A 160 -13.68 19.85 22.49
CA ASN A 160 -14.92 20.55 22.15
C ASN A 160 -16.13 19.76 22.67
N PRO A 161 -16.42 19.84 23.99
CA PRO A 161 -17.52 19.13 24.60
C PRO A 161 -18.90 19.43 23.97
N PRO A 162 -19.23 20.67 23.56
CA PRO A 162 -20.47 20.95 22.85
C PRO A 162 -20.65 20.13 21.56
N PHE A 163 -19.59 20.05 20.74
CA PHE A 163 -19.61 19.25 19.52
C PHE A 163 -19.77 17.76 19.81
N TYR A 164 -19.01 17.24 20.79
CA TYR A 164 -19.11 15.84 21.22
C TYR A 164 -20.53 15.47 21.67
N ASN A 165 -21.12 16.28 22.56
CA ASN A 165 -22.47 16.04 23.09
C ASN A 165 -23.53 16.11 21.99
N TYR A 166 -23.38 17.05 21.05
CA TYR A 166 -24.27 17.13 19.89
C TYR A 166 -24.21 15.86 19.04
N MET A 167 -23.01 15.38 18.71
CA MET A 167 -22.82 14.17 17.92
C MET A 167 -23.39 12.93 18.63
N LYS A 168 -23.10 12.76 19.93
CA LYS A 168 -23.66 11.64 20.71
C LYS A 168 -25.18 11.66 20.83
N SER A 169 -25.78 12.84 21.00
CA SER A 169 -27.24 12.98 21.01
C SER A 169 -27.85 12.60 19.66
N LYS A 170 -27.19 12.96 18.56
CA LYS A 170 -27.64 12.63 17.21
C LYS A 170 -27.53 11.12 16.95
N ASP A 171 -26.44 10.49 17.35
CA ASP A 171 -26.26 9.03 17.22
C ASP A 171 -27.36 8.30 17.98
N ALA A 172 -27.64 8.69 19.23
CA ALA A 172 -28.71 8.11 20.05
C ALA A 172 -30.10 8.30 19.42
N GLN A 173 -30.37 9.45 18.80
CA GLN A 173 -31.63 9.68 18.08
C GLN A 173 -31.76 8.76 16.86
N THR A 174 -30.67 8.54 16.14
CA THR A 174 -30.65 7.69 14.94
C THR A 174 -30.89 6.22 15.32
N GLU A 175 -30.27 5.75 16.40
CA GLU A 175 -30.47 4.40 16.94
C GLU A 175 -31.92 4.18 17.43
N SER A 176 -32.49 5.18 18.12
CA SER A 176 -33.90 5.14 18.54
C SER A 176 -34.86 5.05 17.34
N GLN A 177 -34.63 5.82 16.27
CA GLN A 177 -35.43 5.73 15.04
C GLN A 177 -35.30 4.37 14.37
N ALA A 178 -34.10 3.80 14.29
CA ALA A 178 -33.88 2.48 13.72
C ALA A 178 -34.63 1.38 14.51
N SER A 179 -34.62 1.47 15.84
CA SER A 179 -35.38 0.53 16.71
C SER A 179 -36.88 0.62 16.45
N LEU A 180 -37.43 1.84 16.40
CA LEU A 180 -38.85 2.07 16.12
C LEU A 180 -39.29 1.49 14.76
N ILE A 181 -38.46 1.65 13.72
CA ILE A 181 -38.72 1.07 12.40
C ILE A 181 -38.72 -0.46 12.49
N GLY A 182 -37.74 -1.05 13.19
CA GLY A 182 -37.66 -2.50 13.38
C GLY A 182 -38.85 -3.08 14.15
N GLU A 183 -39.31 -2.40 15.20
CA GLU A 183 -40.51 -2.78 15.95
C GLU A 183 -41.78 -2.69 15.09
N THR A 184 -41.90 -1.61 14.31
CA THR A 184 -43.03 -1.39 13.41
C THR A 184 -43.08 -2.45 12.31
N ALA A 185 -41.93 -2.83 11.75
CA ALA A 185 -41.84 -3.92 10.77
C ALA A 185 -42.29 -5.26 11.38
N LYS A 186 -41.82 -5.61 12.58
CA LYS A 186 -42.24 -6.83 13.30
C LYS A 186 -43.73 -6.84 13.63
N ALA A 187 -44.30 -5.68 13.96
CA ALA A 187 -45.74 -5.56 14.22
C ALA A 187 -46.55 -5.78 12.93
N MET A 188 -46.10 -5.21 11.80
CA MET A 188 -46.73 -5.44 10.50
C MET A 188 -46.63 -6.90 10.03
N GLU A 189 -45.50 -7.57 10.27
CA GLU A 189 -45.33 -9.00 9.96
C GLU A 189 -46.33 -9.86 10.75
N LYS A 190 -46.44 -9.63 12.07
CA LYS A 190 -47.44 -10.32 12.90
C LYS A 190 -48.88 -10.07 12.46
N LEU A 191 -49.20 -8.84 12.05
CA LEU A 191 -50.52 -8.50 11.53
C LEU A 191 -50.78 -9.21 10.19
N SER A 192 -49.80 -9.23 9.30
CA SER A 192 -49.88 -9.97 8.03
C SER A 192 -50.13 -11.45 8.26
N ASP A 193 -49.36 -12.08 9.15
CA ASP A 193 -49.50 -13.50 9.49
C ASP A 193 -50.88 -13.82 10.09
N ALA A 194 -51.37 -12.94 10.99
CA ALA A 194 -52.70 -13.09 11.56
C ALA A 194 -53.81 -12.96 10.50
N ILE A 195 -53.67 -12.03 9.55
CA ILE A 195 -54.62 -11.86 8.44
C ILE A 195 -54.59 -13.07 7.52
N ILE A 196 -53.41 -13.58 7.15
CA ILE A 196 -53.28 -14.79 6.32
C ILE A 196 -53.90 -15.99 7.04
N THR A 197 -53.66 -16.15 8.34
CA THR A 197 -54.24 -17.21 9.16
C THR A 197 -55.76 -17.11 9.18
N ALA A 198 -56.32 -15.93 9.46
CA ALA A 198 -57.76 -15.72 9.47
C ALA A 198 -58.41 -15.95 8.09
N LEU A 199 -57.75 -15.54 7.00
CA LEU A 199 -58.24 -15.79 5.63
C LEU A 199 -58.27 -17.29 5.30
N ASN A 200 -57.25 -18.05 5.74
CA ASN A 200 -57.21 -19.49 5.57
C ASN A 200 -58.28 -20.22 6.40
N GLU A 201 -58.62 -19.70 7.58
CA GLU A 201 -59.72 -20.23 8.41
C GLU A 201 -61.10 -19.95 7.80
N ILE A 202 -61.28 -18.81 7.13
CA ILE A 202 -62.55 -18.41 6.50
C ILE A 202 -62.78 -19.13 5.17
N ASN A 203 -61.72 -19.51 4.44
CA ASN A 203 -61.83 -20.21 3.16
C ASN A 203 -60.96 -21.49 3.10
N PRO A 204 -61.38 -22.59 3.76
CA PRO A 204 -60.56 -23.80 3.88
C PRO A 204 -60.31 -24.56 2.56
N ASN A 205 -60.91 -24.15 1.43
CA ASN A 205 -60.91 -24.91 0.18
C ASN A 205 -60.08 -24.30 -0.97
N HIS A 206 -59.00 -23.57 -0.66
CA HIS A 206 -57.94 -23.28 -1.65
C HIS A 206 -56.53 -23.63 -1.15
N ALA A 207 -56.43 -24.53 -0.17
CA ALA A 207 -55.17 -25.23 0.06
C ALA A 207 -54.97 -26.30 -1.03
N SER A 208 -54.02 -26.03 -1.93
CA SER A 208 -53.38 -27.03 -2.80
C SER A 208 -54.29 -27.76 -3.79
N ASN A 209 -54.50 -27.15 -4.97
CA ASN A 209 -54.59 -27.90 -6.23
C ASN A 209 -53.85 -27.13 -7.32
N GLY A 210 -52.53 -27.20 -7.23
CA GLY A 210 -51.60 -26.87 -8.29
C GLY A 210 -50.46 -27.88 -8.26
N SER A 211 -50.79 -29.17 -8.30
CA SER A 211 -49.82 -30.26 -8.42
C SER A 211 -49.69 -30.66 -9.89
N VAL A 212 -48.49 -30.39 -10.44
CA VAL A 212 -47.70 -31.19 -11.40
C VAL A 212 -48.47 -32.02 -12.43
N THR A 213 -48.35 -31.65 -13.71
CA THR A 213 -47.61 -32.43 -14.72
C THR A 213 -47.14 -31.52 -15.85
#